data_AF-A0A926NJW8-F1
#
_entry.id   AF-A0A926NJW8-F1
#
_cell.length_a   1.000
_cell.length_b   1.000
_cell.length_c   1.000
_cell.angle_alpha   90.00
_cell.angle_beta   90.00
_cell.angle_gamma   90.00
#
_symmetry.space_group_name_H-M   'P 1'
#
loop_
_entity.id
_entity.type
_entity.pdbx_description
1 polymer ?
#
loop_
_entity_poly.entity_id
_entity_poly.type
_entity_poly.pdbx_seq_one_letter_code
_entity_poly.pdbx_strand_id
1 'polypeptide(L)'
;MPAKKDKGLVEGTIIWFEYFEQNKAFFSPLFSSNGTITFRNRFLDFVIEEIEEKVDLRNGKNKGISEEVFFRFLGMENVRVMELYTLDATPESTDSIAEQVSILLERNL
;
A
#
# COMPACT_ATOMS: atom_id res chain seq x y z
N MET A 1 18.64 -6.88 13.67
CA MET A 1 18.43 -5.95 12.55
C MET A 1 16.94 -5.85 12.10
N PRO A 2 15.93 -5.75 12.99
CA PRO A 2 14.54 -5.52 12.57
C PRO A 2 14.28 -4.07 12.12
N ALA A 3 14.78 -3.09 12.88
CA ALA A 3 14.51 -1.65 12.66
C ALA A 3 14.96 -1.06 11.30
N LYS A 4 15.77 -1.78 10.51
CA LYS A 4 16.17 -1.32 9.15
C LYS A 4 15.15 -1.70 8.08
N LYS A 5 14.39 -2.79 8.25
CA LYS A 5 13.34 -3.19 7.31
C LYS A 5 12.09 -2.33 7.49
N ASP A 6 11.73 -2.05 8.73
CA ASP A 6 10.56 -1.21 9.07
C ASP A 6 10.69 0.21 8.52
N LYS A 7 11.89 0.81 8.63
CA LYS A 7 12.18 2.13 8.02
C LYS A 7 12.01 2.16 6.51
N GLY A 8 12.37 1.06 5.82
CA GLY A 8 12.26 0.98 4.36
C GLY A 8 10.81 0.88 3.86
N LEU A 9 9.90 0.32 4.67
CA LEU A 9 8.48 0.24 4.33
C LEU A 9 7.80 1.61 4.49
N VAL A 10 8.11 2.33 5.57
CA VAL A 10 7.60 3.69 5.83
C VAL A 10 8.13 4.68 4.79
N GLU A 11 9.46 4.72 4.56
CA GLU A 11 10.06 5.57 3.52
C GLU A 11 9.51 5.21 2.14
N GLY A 12 9.33 3.92 1.86
CA GLY A 12 8.68 3.46 0.63
C GLY A 12 7.27 4.01 0.49
N THR A 13 6.45 3.91 1.53
CA THR A 13 5.05 4.39 1.53
C THR A 13 4.96 5.87 1.20
N ILE A 14 5.84 6.70 1.78
CA ILE A 14 5.92 8.14 1.48
C ILE A 14 6.25 8.37 0.00
N ILE A 15 7.30 7.71 -0.52
CA ILE A 15 7.70 7.82 -1.93
C ILE A 15 6.55 7.44 -2.87
N TRP A 16 5.79 6.40 -2.53
CA TRP A 16 4.63 5.97 -3.31
C TRP A 16 3.53 7.03 -3.35
N PHE A 17 3.13 7.60 -2.20
CA PHE A 17 2.10 8.64 -2.17
C PHE A 17 2.54 9.91 -2.91
N GLU A 18 3.80 10.33 -2.76
CA GLU A 18 4.36 11.46 -3.52
C GLU A 18 4.34 11.19 -5.02
N TYR A 19 4.73 9.98 -5.45
CA TYR A 19 4.74 9.61 -6.86
C TYR A 19 3.33 9.60 -7.46
N PHE A 20 2.34 9.06 -6.74
CA PHE A 20 0.95 9.06 -7.17
C PHE A 20 0.36 10.48 -7.24
N GLU A 21 0.70 11.36 -6.29
CA GLU A 21 0.25 12.75 -6.32
C GLU A 21 0.87 13.52 -7.50
N GLN A 22 2.18 13.37 -7.74
CA GLN A 22 2.86 14.00 -8.87
C GLN A 22 2.33 13.55 -10.23
N ASN A 23 1.80 12.32 -10.30
CA ASN A 23 1.31 11.70 -11.54
C ASN A 23 -0.21 11.47 -11.52
N LYS A 24 -0.95 12.20 -10.67
CA LYS A 24 -2.38 11.96 -10.41
C LYS A 24 -3.22 11.92 -11.68
N ALA A 25 -3.02 12.87 -12.59
CA ALA A 25 -3.74 12.95 -13.86
C ALA A 25 -3.59 11.68 -14.74
N PHE A 26 -2.48 10.95 -14.62
CA PHE A 26 -2.27 9.67 -15.32
C PHE A 26 -2.99 8.52 -14.62
N PHE A 27 -2.95 8.47 -13.29
CA PHE A 27 -3.50 7.36 -12.51
C PHE A 27 -5.01 7.46 -12.25
N SER A 28 -5.59 8.65 -12.11
CA SER A 28 -7.04 8.80 -11.84
C SER A 28 -7.93 8.13 -12.90
N PRO A 29 -7.64 8.19 -14.23
CA PRO A 29 -8.39 7.42 -15.22
C PRO A 29 -8.24 5.90 -15.06
N LEU A 30 -7.04 5.44 -14.67
CA LEU A 30 -6.77 4.01 -14.44
C LEU A 30 -7.50 3.47 -13.21
N PHE A 31 -7.76 4.31 -12.22
CA PHE A 31 -8.58 3.96 -11.07
C PHE A 31 -10.07 4.17 -11.30
N SER A 32 -10.52 5.18 -12.05
CA SER A 32 -11.96 5.50 -12.16
C SER A 32 -12.74 4.64 -13.14
N SER A 33 -12.09 4.01 -14.12
CA SER A 33 -12.79 3.26 -15.17
C SER A 33 -13.14 1.83 -14.77
N ASN A 34 -14.32 1.35 -15.15
CA ASN A 34 -14.65 -0.09 -15.06
C ASN A 34 -13.84 -0.94 -16.06
N GLY A 35 -13.21 -0.32 -17.06
CA GLY A 35 -12.39 -0.99 -18.08
C GLY A 35 -10.97 -1.33 -17.61
N THR A 36 -10.55 -0.86 -16.43
CA THR A 36 -9.18 -0.98 -15.92
C THR A 36 -9.04 -2.00 -14.79
N ILE A 37 -9.96 -2.97 -14.72
CA ILE A 37 -9.87 -4.13 -13.81
C ILE A 37 -8.50 -4.82 -13.93
N THR A 38 -7.98 -4.96 -15.15
CA THR A 38 -6.65 -5.53 -15.38
C THR A 38 -5.53 -4.71 -14.74
N PHE A 39 -5.62 -3.37 -14.77
CA PHE A 39 -4.65 -2.51 -14.09
C PHE A 39 -4.72 -2.70 -12.59
N ARG A 40 -5.92 -2.65 -11.99
CA ARG A 40 -6.11 -2.82 -10.54
C ARG A 40 -5.58 -4.17 -10.05
N ASN A 41 -5.85 -5.26 -10.79
CA ASN A 41 -5.34 -6.58 -10.43
C ASN A 41 -3.81 -6.64 -10.51
N ARG A 42 -3.22 -6.16 -11.60
CA ARG A 42 -1.75 -6.13 -11.74
C ARG A 42 -1.07 -5.24 -10.72
N PHE A 43 -1.69 -4.11 -10.39
CA PHE A 43 -1.19 -3.21 -9.37
C PHE A 43 -1.27 -3.85 -7.98
N LEU A 44 -2.36 -4.57 -7.68
CA LEU A 44 -2.47 -5.35 -6.45
C LEU A 44 -1.39 -6.44 -6.36
N ASP A 45 -1.21 -7.22 -7.42
CA ASP A 45 -0.18 -8.28 -7.45
C ASP A 45 1.22 -7.68 -7.20
N PHE A 46 1.53 -6.57 -7.89
CA PHE A 46 2.77 -5.83 -7.69
C PHE A 46 2.95 -5.31 -6.25
N VAL A 47 1.91 -4.73 -5.65
CA VAL A 47 1.97 -4.23 -4.25
C VAL A 47 2.18 -5.38 -3.27
N ILE A 48 1.54 -6.54 -3.50
CA ILE A 48 1.73 -7.74 -2.67
C ILE A 48 3.20 -8.19 -2.74
N GLU A 49 3.77 -8.32 -3.93
CA GLU A 49 5.18 -8.70 -4.12
C GLU A 49 6.12 -7.74 -3.38
N GLU A 50 5.90 -6.42 -3.50
CA GLU A 50 6.71 -5.41 -2.82
C GLU A 50 6.63 -5.48 -1.28
N ILE A 51 5.48 -5.87 -0.73
CA ILE A 51 5.28 -6.04 0.72
C ILE A 51 5.94 -7.34 1.18
N GLU A 52 5.78 -8.43 0.44
CA GLU A 52 6.39 -9.74 0.73
C GLU A 52 7.91 -9.67 0.85
N GLU A 53 8.58 -8.88 -0.01
CA GLU A 53 10.04 -8.70 0.07
C GLU A 53 10.49 -8.00 1.37
N LYS A 54 9.64 -7.12 1.91
CA LYS A 54 9.99 -6.23 3.03
C LYS A 54 9.53 -6.77 4.39
N VAL A 55 8.56 -7.67 4.42
CA VAL A 55 7.91 -8.17 5.64
C VAL A 55 8.38 -9.59 6.01
N ASP A 56 8.72 -9.82 7.28
CA ASP A 56 9.01 -11.16 7.82
C ASP A 56 7.91 -11.61 8.80
N LEU A 57 7.05 -12.53 8.35
CA LEU A 57 5.92 -13.05 9.14
C LEU A 57 6.32 -14.04 10.24
N ARG A 58 7.57 -14.54 10.24
CA ARG A 58 8.00 -15.59 11.19
C ARG A 58 7.96 -15.13 12.64
N ASN A 59 8.04 -13.82 12.87
CA ASN A 59 8.05 -13.20 14.20
C ASN A 59 6.88 -12.23 14.43
N GLY A 60 5.91 -12.16 13.51
CA GLY A 60 4.83 -11.17 13.52
C GLY A 60 3.68 -11.47 14.50
N LYS A 61 2.79 -10.49 14.64
CA LYS A 61 1.58 -10.60 15.50
C LYS A 61 0.52 -11.56 14.96
N ASN A 62 0.65 -11.97 13.70
CA ASN A 62 -0.39 -12.67 12.92
C ASN A 62 -0.25 -14.20 12.91
N LYS A 63 0.22 -14.80 14.01
CA LYS A 63 0.35 -16.26 14.10
C LYS A 63 -1.00 -16.96 13.90
N GLY A 64 -1.02 -17.99 13.06
CA GLY A 64 -2.23 -18.76 12.76
C GLY A 64 -3.04 -18.24 11.57
N ILE A 65 -2.60 -17.16 10.92
CA ILE A 65 -3.13 -16.69 9.63
C ILE A 65 -2.20 -17.20 8.53
N SER A 66 -2.76 -17.69 7.42
CA SER A 66 -1.95 -18.08 6.26
C SER A 66 -1.30 -16.85 5.62
N GLU A 67 -0.04 -16.98 5.19
CA GLU A 67 0.70 -15.89 4.55
C GLU A 67 -0.05 -15.29 3.35
N GLU A 68 -0.66 -16.14 2.51
CA GLU A 68 -1.47 -15.71 1.35
C GLU A 68 -2.60 -14.74 1.76
N VAL A 69 -3.42 -15.14 2.73
CA VAL A 69 -4.54 -14.30 3.22
C VAL A 69 -4.02 -13.00 3.83
N PHE A 70 -2.92 -13.07 4.58
CA PHE A 70 -2.33 -11.90 5.22
C PHE A 70 -1.82 -10.88 4.20
N PHE A 71 -1.00 -11.31 3.25
CA PHE A 71 -0.44 -10.41 2.24
C PHE A 71 -1.50 -9.87 1.29
N ARG A 72 -2.49 -10.69 0.89
CA ARG A 72 -3.62 -10.22 0.10
C ARG A 72 -4.44 -9.18 0.85
N PHE A 73 -4.68 -9.38 2.15
CA PHE A 73 -5.35 -8.39 2.99
C PHE A 73 -4.59 -7.06 3.01
N LEU A 74 -3.30 -7.07 3.36
CA LEU A 74 -2.47 -5.87 3.39
C LEU A 74 -2.41 -5.17 2.02
N GLY A 75 -2.19 -5.93 0.95
CA GLY A 75 -2.11 -5.37 -0.41
C GLY A 75 -3.41 -4.71 -0.83
N MET A 76 -4.56 -5.34 -0.59
CA MET A 76 -5.87 -4.78 -0.95
C MET A 76 -6.17 -3.48 -0.21
N GLU A 77 -5.87 -3.42 1.10
CA GLU A 77 -6.08 -2.20 1.88
C GLU A 77 -5.19 -1.06 1.40
N ASN A 78 -3.90 -1.33 1.15
CA ASN A 78 -2.97 -0.32 0.63
C ASN A 78 -3.40 0.21 -0.75
N VAL A 79 -3.74 -0.69 -1.69
CA VAL A 79 -4.25 -0.30 -3.01
C VAL A 79 -5.52 0.53 -2.90
N ARG A 80 -6.43 0.17 -1.98
CA ARG A 80 -7.69 0.89 -1.79
C ARG A 80 -7.46 2.30 -1.25
N VAL A 81 -6.55 2.49 -0.28
CA VAL A 81 -6.23 3.82 0.23
C VAL A 81 -5.57 4.68 -0.85
N MET A 82 -4.61 4.11 -1.61
CA MET A 82 -3.98 4.81 -2.74
C MET A 82 -4.99 5.19 -3.83
N GLU A 83 -5.94 4.31 -4.14
CA GLU A 83 -7.04 4.59 -5.08
C GLU A 83 -7.87 5.79 -4.60
N LEU A 84 -8.35 5.75 -3.36
CA LEU A 84 -9.19 6.81 -2.80
C LEU A 84 -8.46 8.16 -2.76
N TYR A 85 -7.19 8.16 -2.38
CA TYR A 85 -6.32 9.34 -2.40
C TYR A 85 -6.14 9.91 -3.82
N THR A 86 -5.85 9.04 -4.78
CA THR A 86 -5.62 9.42 -6.19
C THR A 86 -6.89 9.96 -6.86
N LEU A 87 -8.06 9.59 -6.34
CA LEU A 87 -9.37 10.06 -6.82
C LEU A 87 -9.91 11.26 -6.03
N ASP A 88 -9.11 11.90 -5.17
CA ASP A 88 -9.53 13.02 -4.32
C ASP A 88 -10.74 12.69 -3.43
N ALA A 89 -10.92 11.42 -3.10
CA ALA A 89 -12.02 10.93 -2.26
C ALA A 89 -11.71 11.08 -0.76
N THR A 90 -10.56 11.63 -0.40
CA THR A 90 -10.10 11.91 0.97
C THR A 90 -9.55 13.33 1.06
N PRO A 91 -9.86 14.12 2.11
CA PRO A 91 -9.37 15.49 2.26
C PRO A 91 -7.93 15.59 2.81
N GLU A 92 -7.20 14.48 2.86
CA GLU A 92 -5.86 14.39 3.48
C GLU A 92 -4.77 14.93 2.55
N SER A 93 -3.73 15.54 3.13
CA SER A 93 -2.51 15.86 2.39
C SER A 93 -1.68 14.60 2.14
N THR A 94 -0.75 14.68 1.16
CA THR A 94 0.20 13.59 0.87
C THR A 94 0.96 13.13 2.11
N ASP A 95 1.49 14.08 2.87
CA ASP A 95 2.27 13.78 4.09
C ASP A 95 1.39 13.10 5.15
N SER A 96 0.18 13.60 5.36
CA SER A 96 -0.75 13.08 6.37
C SER A 96 -1.16 11.64 6.04
N ILE A 97 -1.57 11.38 4.80
CA ILE A 97 -2.01 10.03 4.41
C ILE A 97 -0.85 9.03 4.40
N ALA A 98 0.34 9.45 3.98
CA ALA A 98 1.52 8.60 4.00
C ALA A 98 1.92 8.21 5.43
N GLU A 99 1.90 9.16 6.38
CA GLU A 99 2.16 8.90 7.80
C GLU A 99 1.11 7.95 8.38
N GLN A 100 -0.17 8.20 8.13
CA GLN A 100 -1.26 7.37 8.65
C GLN A 100 -1.19 5.92 8.13
N VAL A 101 -0.94 5.73 6.84
CA VAL A 101 -0.79 4.38 6.25
C VAL A 101 0.45 3.68 6.79
N SER A 102 1.56 4.41 6.97
CA SER A 102 2.79 3.87 7.57
C SER A 102 2.54 3.35 8.99
N ILE A 103 1.82 4.11 9.83
CA ILE A 103 1.44 3.68 11.18
C ILE A 103 0.55 2.43 11.15
N LEU A 104 -0.39 2.36 10.20
CA LEU A 104 -1.27 1.20 10.04
C LEU A 104 -0.47 -0.04 9.63
N LEU A 105 0.48 0.09 8.71
CA LEU A 105 1.38 -1.00 8.34
C LEU A 105 2.17 -1.50 9.54
N GLU A 106 2.86 -0.63 10.28
CA GLU A 106 3.63 -1.02 11.49
C GLU A 106 2.78 -1.74 12.55
N ARG A 107 1.50 -1.34 12.71
CA ARG A 107 0.60 -1.98 13.66
C ARG A 107 0.23 -3.41 13.25
N ASN A 108 0.07 -3.64 11.95
CA ASN A 108 -0.39 -4.91 11.40
C ASN A 108 0.73 -5.90 11.07
N LEU A 109 2.00 -5.48 11.14
CA LEU A 109 3.19 -6.34 11.07
C LEU A 109 3.57 -6.88 12.45
#